data_AF-W6RRF9-F1
#
_entry.id   AF-W6RRF9-F1
#
_cell.length_a   1.000
_cell.length_b   1.000
_cell.length_c   1.000
_cell.angle_alpha   90.00
_cell.angle_beta   90.00
_cell.angle_gamma   90.00
#
_symmetry.space_group_name_H-M   'P 1'
#
loop_
_entity.id
_entity.type
_entity.pdbx_description
1 polymer ?
#
loop_
_entity_poly.entity_id
_entity_poly.type
_entity_poly.pdbx_seq_one_letter_code
_entity_poly.pdbx_strand_id
1 'polypeptide(L)' 'MKPSTSEGGRQSASALRKETRKEERKVEAKKGSQLSKGAERVEERSRSSDGKSAGQKQR' A
#
# COMPACT_ATOMS: atom_id res chain seq x y z
N MET A 1 -23.53 22.79 -20.62
CA MET A 1 -22.35 21.99 -21.04
C MET A 1 -22.83 20.84 -21.90
N LYS A 2 -22.41 20.74 -23.17
CA LYS A 2 -22.64 19.51 -23.96
C LYS A 2 -21.72 18.43 -23.38
N PRO A 3 -22.20 17.20 -23.05
CA PRO A 3 -21.29 16.14 -22.66
C PRO A 3 -20.40 15.86 -23.87
N SER A 4 -19.12 16.24 -23.78
CA SER A 4 -18.12 15.91 -24.79
C SER A 4 -17.92 14.39 -24.77
N THR A 5 -18.80 13.69 -25.47
CA THR A 5 -18.73 12.25 -25.72
C THR A 5 -18.00 12.01 -27.02
N SER A 6 -16.88 12.73 -27.23
CA SER A 6 -15.99 12.39 -28.33
C SER A 6 -15.50 10.95 -28.11
N GLU A 7 -15.30 10.23 -29.20
CA GLU A 7 -14.81 8.86 -29.16
C GLU A 7 -13.49 8.77 -28.37
N GLY A 8 -12.62 9.78 -28.52
CA GLY A 8 -11.40 9.92 -27.73
C GLY A 8 -11.64 10.07 -26.22
N GLY A 9 -12.72 10.75 -25.79
CA GLY A 9 -13.10 10.85 -24.39
C GLY A 9 -13.51 9.50 -23.80
N ARG A 10 -14.27 8.70 -24.55
CA ARG A 10 -14.67 7.35 -24.14
C ARG A 10 -13.47 6.40 -24.07
N GLN A 11 -12.58 6.47 -25.05
CA GLN A 11 -11.34 5.68 -25.08
C GLN A 11 -10.43 6.02 -23.91
N SER A 12 -10.24 7.31 -23.62
CA SER A 12 -9.44 7.79 -22.49
C SER A 12 -10.00 7.31 -21.15
N ALA A 13 -11.32 7.41 -20.95
CA ALA A 13 -11.97 6.94 -19.73
C ALA A 13 -11.85 5.42 -19.55
N SER A 14 -11.96 4.65 -20.63
CA SER A 14 -11.79 3.19 -20.62
C SER A 14 -10.35 2.79 -20.27
N ALA A 15 -9.37 3.46 -20.89
CA ALA A 15 -7.95 3.25 -20.61
C ALA A 15 -7.62 3.56 -19.14
N LEU A 16 -8.10 4.70 -18.64
CA LEU A 16 -7.91 5.08 -17.24
C LEU A 16 -8.44 4.01 -16.28
N ARG A 17 -9.68 3.55 -16.49
CA ARG A 17 -10.28 2.49 -15.66
C ARG A 17 -9.50 1.18 -15.69
N LYS A 18 -8.91 0.83 -16.84
CA LYS A 18 -8.10 -0.38 -16.98
C LYS A 18 -6.80 -0.27 -16.20
N GLU A 19 -6.11 0.87 -16.28
CA GLU A 19 -4.84 1.08 -15.58
C GLU A 19 -5.04 1.25 -14.07
N THR A 20 -6.09 1.95 -13.62
CA THR A 20 -6.38 2.04 -12.18
C THR A 20 -6.65 0.67 -11.58
N ARG A 21 -7.45 -0.17 -12.25
CA ARG A 21 -7.72 -1.54 -11.79
C ARG A 21 -6.43 -2.39 -11.68
N LYS A 22 -5.46 -2.18 -12.57
CA LYS A 22 -4.16 -2.88 -12.50
C LYS A 22 -3.35 -2.40 -11.30
N GLU A 23 -3.27 -1.09 -11.09
CA GLU A 23 -2.51 -0.54 -9.97
C GLU A 23 -3.14 -0.91 -8.62
N GLU A 24 -4.47 -0.87 -8.51
CA GLU A 24 -5.20 -1.32 -7.31
C GLU A 24 -4.86 -2.77 -6.95
N ARG A 25 -4.90 -3.69 -7.93
CA ARG A 25 -4.52 -5.09 -7.71
C ARG A 25 -3.08 -5.23 -7.22
N LYS A 26 -2.15 -4.45 -7.78
CA LYS A 26 -0.73 -4.44 -7.39
C LYS A 26 -0.55 -3.86 -5.98
N VAL A 27 -1.27 -2.80 -5.63
CA VAL A 27 -1.24 -2.19 -4.29
C VAL A 27 -1.79 -3.17 -3.25
N GLU A 28 -2.95 -3.78 -3.50
CA GLU A 28 -3.55 -4.74 -2.57
C GLU A 28 -2.68 -5.98 -2.39
N ALA A 29 -2.09 -6.50 -3.48
CA ALA A 29 -1.11 -7.60 -3.39
C ALA A 29 0.12 -7.23 -2.54
N LYS A 30 0.57 -5.97 -2.56
CA LYS A 30 1.68 -5.47 -1.74
C LYS A 30 1.27 -5.17 -0.30
N LYS A 31 0.02 -4.75 -0.06
CA LYS A 31 -0.46 -4.30 1.25
C LYS A 31 -0.47 -5.42 2.30
N GLY A 32 -0.67 -6.67 1.87
CA GLY A 32 -0.54 -7.86 2.71
C GLY A 32 0.88 -8.40 2.87
N SER A 33 1.87 -7.80 2.20
CA SER A 33 3.27 -8.22 2.35
C SER A 33 3.85 -7.73 3.67
N GLN A 34 4.80 -8.49 4.24
CA GLN A 34 5.55 -8.03 5.38
C GLN A 34 6.23 -6.70 5.04
N LEU A 35 6.05 -5.69 5.89
CA LEU A 35 6.78 -4.44 5.75
C LEU A 35 8.27 -4.75 5.83
N SER A 36 9.07 -4.24 4.88
CA SER A 36 10.51 -4.50 4.78
C SER A 36 11.26 -4.29 6.11
N LYS A 37 10.80 -3.33 6.92
CA LYS A 37 11.36 -3.01 8.24
C LYS A 37 10.40 -3.26 9.41
N GLY A 38 9.33 -4.02 9.19
CA GLY A 38 8.27 -4.19 10.20
C GLY A 38 8.80 -4.76 11.51
N ALA A 39 9.45 -5.93 11.43
CA ALA A 39 10.04 -6.61 12.58
C ALA A 39 11.18 -5.80 13.21
N GLU A 40 12.09 -5.25 12.40
CA GLU A 40 13.19 -4.42 12.87
C GLU A 40 12.70 -3.17 13.63
N ARG A 41 11.64 -2.50 13.13
CA ARG A 41 11.06 -1.33 13.81
C ARG A 41 10.38 -1.70 15.12
N VAL A 42 9.75 -2.88 15.20
CA VAL A 42 9.17 -3.39 16.46
C VAL A 42 10.28 -3.64 17.48
N GLU A 43 11.40 -4.21 17.04
CA GLU A 43 12.55 -4.49 17.91
C GLU A 43 13.24 -3.19 18.37
N GLU A 44 13.46 -2.24 17.46
CA GLU A 44 14.00 -0.90 17.76
C GLU A 44 13.14 -0.17 18.79
N ARG A 45 11.82 -0.10 18.56
CA ARG A 45 10.86 0.52 19.49
C ARG A 45 10.79 -0.18 20.84
N SER A 46 10.98 -1.50 20.86
CA SER A 46 10.97 -2.23 22.12
C SER A 46 12.20 -1.84 22.94
N ARG A 47 13.38 -1.81 22.33
CA ARG A 47 14.63 -1.48 23.02
C ARG A 47 14.74 -0.03 23.44
N SER A 48 14.06 0.90 22.76
CA SER A 48 14.22 2.34 23.03
C SER A 48 13.83 2.77 24.45
N SER A 49 12.98 2.01 25.14
CA SER A 49 12.48 2.38 26.47
C SER A 49 13.38 1.91 27.63
N ASP A 50 13.91 0.70 27.56
CA ASP A 50 14.55 0.00 28.68
C ASP A 50 15.63 -0.99 28.21
N GLY A 51 16.03 -0.92 26.94
CA GLY A 51 17.00 -1.81 26.31
C GLY A 51 16.48 -3.21 25.99
N LYS A 52 15.23 -3.56 26.34
CA LYS A 52 14.71 -4.93 26.18
C LYS A 52 14.01 -5.13 24.84
N SER A 53 14.20 -6.30 24.24
CA SER A 53 13.50 -6.74 23.02
C SER A 53 12.00 -6.92 23.26
N ALA A 54 11.23 -6.99 22.17
CA ALA A 54 9.78 -7.24 22.27
C ALA A 54 9.50 -8.56 23.01
N GLY A 55 10.25 -9.62 22.69
CA GLY A 55 10.11 -10.93 23.32
C GLY A 55 10.56 -10.98 24.78
N GLN A 56 11.48 -10.11 25.21
CA GLN A 56 11.87 -9.98 26.62
C GLN A 56 10.79 -9.31 27.47
N LYS A 57 9.95 -8.45 26.89
CA LYS A 57 8.87 -7.72 27.58
C LYS A 57 7.58 -8.52 27.72
N GLN A 58 7.38 -9.54 26.88
CA GLN A 58 6.21 -10.40 26.90
C GLN A 58 6.30 -11.55 27.92
N ARG A 59 7.41 -11.63 28.66
CA ARG A 59 7.66 -12.64 29.69
C ARG A 59 7.21 -12.17 31.05
#